data_AF-A0A478FTR4-F1
#
_entry.id   AF-A0A478FTR4-F1
#
_cell.length_a   1.000
_cell.length_b   1.000
_cell.length_c   1.000
_cell.angle_alpha   90.00
_cell.angle_beta   90.00
_cell.angle_gamma   90.00
#
_symmetry.space_group_name_H-M   'P 1'
#
loop_
_entity.id
_entity.type
_entity.pdbx_description
1 polymer ?
#
loop_
_entity_poly.entity_id
_entity_poly.type
_entity_poly.pdbx_seq_one_letter_code
_entity_poly.pdbx_strand_id
1 'polypeptide(L)'
;MPEDCIFCKIAADTPNNFVAESEKAFAILDIKPITKGHTLVIPKKHFANLSVTDDDYLKDVIVLAKQVAKQLKEMYPDIKGFNYISNQGKEAKQVIFHLHLHVIPKY
;
A
#
# COMPACT_ATOMS: atom_id res chain seq x y z
N MET A 1 -4.99 -8.39 -17.07
CA MET A 1 -5.50 -7.61 -15.91
C MET A 1 -6.79 -8.26 -15.48
N PRO A 2 -7.02 -8.54 -14.19
CA PRO A 2 -8.35 -8.93 -13.75
C PRO A 2 -9.25 -7.69 -13.84
N GLU A 3 -10.28 -7.73 -14.68
CA GLU A 3 -11.20 -6.59 -14.93
C GLU A 3 -11.90 -6.11 -13.63
N ASP A 4 -11.96 -6.96 -12.61
CA ASP A 4 -12.61 -6.67 -11.33
C ASP A 4 -11.65 -6.24 -10.20
N CYS A 5 -10.35 -6.13 -10.47
CA CYS A 5 -9.41 -5.69 -9.43
C CYS A 5 -9.58 -4.20 -9.12
N ILE A 6 -10.07 -3.88 -7.92
CA ILE A 6 -10.27 -2.49 -7.46
C ILE A 6 -8.98 -1.67 -7.51
N PHE A 7 -7.83 -2.24 -7.15
CA PHE A 7 -6.55 -1.53 -7.21
C PHE A 7 -6.06 -1.29 -8.64
N CYS A 8 -6.40 -2.15 -9.60
CA CYS A 8 -6.15 -1.85 -11.01
C CYS A 8 -7.02 -0.70 -11.51
N LYS A 9 -8.29 -0.63 -11.09
CA LYS A 9 -9.20 0.48 -11.42
C LYS A 9 -8.68 1.81 -10.86
N ILE A 10 -8.27 1.80 -9.59
CA ILE A 10 -7.67 2.98 -8.95
C ILE A 10 -6.35 3.38 -9.64
N ALA A 11 -5.52 2.41 -10.04
CA ALA A 11 -4.28 2.69 -10.77
C ALA A 11 -4.51 3.31 -12.16
N ALA A 12 -5.68 3.09 -12.78
CA ALA A 12 -6.06 3.67 -14.05
C ALA A 12 -6.72 5.07 -13.93
N ASP A 13 -7.30 5.39 -12.78
CA ASP A 13 -7.99 6.66 -12.49
C ASP A 13 -7.06 7.77 -11.94
N THR A 14 -5.78 7.70 -12.30
CA THR A 14 -4.72 8.62 -11.88
C THR A 14 -4.91 10.06 -12.37
N PRO A 15 -4.46 11.10 -11.62
CA PRO A 15 -3.75 11.07 -10.33
C PRO A 15 -4.61 11.47 -9.11
N ASN A 16 -5.93 11.61 -9.26
CA ASN A 16 -6.77 12.34 -8.27
C ASN A 16 -6.89 11.69 -6.87
N ASN A 17 -6.44 10.45 -6.68
CA ASN A 17 -6.73 9.66 -5.47
C ASN A 17 -5.49 9.20 -4.69
N PHE A 18 -4.27 9.57 -5.10
CA PHE A 18 -3.04 9.10 -4.46
C PHE A 18 -2.54 10.09 -3.40
N VAL A 19 -2.08 9.56 -2.25
CA VAL A 19 -1.38 10.37 -1.24
C VAL A 19 0.11 10.50 -1.50
N ALA A 20 0.68 9.53 -2.24
CA ALA A 20 2.04 9.56 -2.75
C ALA A 20 2.17 8.56 -3.90
N GLU A 21 3.15 8.74 -4.79
CA GLU A 21 3.44 7.77 -5.84
C GLU A 21 4.92 7.74 -6.22
N SER A 22 5.29 6.66 -6.90
CA SER A 22 6.56 6.49 -7.61
C SER A 22 6.27 6.07 -9.05
N GLU A 23 7.32 5.73 -9.81
CA GLU A 23 7.17 5.19 -11.16
C GLU A 23 6.33 3.90 -11.16
N LYS A 24 6.56 3.00 -10.19
CA LYS A 24 5.97 1.64 -10.18
C LYS A 24 5.01 1.36 -9.04
N ALA A 25 4.86 2.26 -8.07
CA ALA A 25 3.96 2.09 -6.95
C ALA A 25 3.17 3.37 -6.66
N PHE A 26 2.08 3.23 -5.92
CA PHE A 26 1.27 4.33 -5.42
C PHE A 26 0.79 4.04 -4.01
N ALA A 27 0.43 5.08 -3.27
CA ALA A 27 -0.07 5.01 -1.92
C ALA A 27 -1.46 5.65 -1.81
N ILE A 28 -2.35 5.01 -1.07
CA ILE A 28 -3.71 5.51 -0.77
C ILE A 28 -4.05 5.28 0.70
N LEU A 29 -4.93 6.09 1.27
CA LEU A 29 -5.48 5.80 2.59
C LEU A 29 -6.38 4.57 2.53
N ASP A 30 -6.29 3.72 3.56
CA ASP A 30 -7.26 2.63 3.73
C ASP A 30 -8.61 3.23 4.14
N ILE A 31 -9.68 2.87 3.42
CA ILE A 31 -11.05 3.31 3.72
C ILE A 31 -11.60 2.72 5.02
N LYS A 32 -11.00 1.64 5.53
CA LYS A 32 -11.31 1.00 6.81
C LYS A 32 -10.04 0.99 7.69
N PRO A 33 -9.58 2.16 8.14
CA PRO A 33 -8.30 2.28 8.82
C PRO A 33 -8.30 1.54 10.17
N ILE A 34 -7.22 0.79 10.46
CA ILE A 34 -7.01 0.17 11.79
C ILE A 34 -6.63 1.25 12.81
N THR A 35 -5.82 2.21 12.38
CA THR A 35 -5.43 3.40 13.14
C THR A 35 -5.43 4.60 12.21
N LYS A 36 -5.48 5.81 12.78
CA LYS A 36 -5.38 7.05 11.99
C LYS A 36 -4.10 7.04 11.14
N GLY A 37 -4.23 7.41 9.87
CA GLY A 37 -3.11 7.38 8.92
C GLY A 37 -2.74 5.99 8.38
N HIS A 38 -3.59 4.97 8.55
CA HIS A 38 -3.41 3.68 7.89
C HIS A 38 -3.43 3.85 6.37
N THR A 39 -2.30 3.52 5.74
CA THR A 39 -2.05 3.71 4.31
C THR A 39 -1.71 2.37 3.66
N LEU A 40 -2.15 2.18 2.42
CA LEU A 40 -1.80 1.04 1.57
C LEU A 40 -0.81 1.50 0.51
N VAL A 41 0.30 0.78 0.34
CA VAL A 41 1.26 0.97 -0.76
C VAL A 41 1.17 -0.19 -1.73
N ILE A 42 0.95 0.11 -3.00
CA ILE A 42 0.42 -0.83 -4.00
C ILE A 42 1.23 -0.68 -5.29
N PRO A 43 1.70 -1.77 -5.94
CA PRO A 43 2.32 -1.66 -7.25
C PRO A 43 1.28 -1.27 -8.31
N LYS A 44 1.66 -0.41 -9.25
CA LYS A 44 0.80 0.01 -10.38
C LYS A 44 0.45 -1.16 -11.30
N LYS A 45 1.41 -2.08 -11.51
CA LYS A 45 1.16 -3.37 -12.18
C LYS A 45 0.50 -4.35 -11.21
N HIS A 46 -0.40 -5.16 -11.75
CA HIS A 46 -1.08 -6.20 -10.99
C HIS A 46 -0.15 -7.37 -10.68
N PHE A 47 -0.03 -7.69 -9.39
CA PHE A 47 0.57 -8.93 -8.89
C PHE A 47 -0.29 -9.48 -7.78
N ALA A 48 -0.58 -10.78 -7.78
CA ALA A 48 -1.56 -11.34 -6.85
C ALA A 48 -1.14 -11.21 -5.38
N ASN A 49 0.15 -11.26 -5.08
CA ASN A 49 0.72 -11.25 -3.73
C ASN A 49 2.24 -10.98 -3.79
N LEU A 50 2.89 -10.98 -2.62
CA LEU A 50 4.31 -10.64 -2.50
C LEU A 50 5.21 -11.62 -3.26
N SER A 51 4.97 -12.93 -3.14
CA SER A 51 5.88 -13.95 -3.69
C SER A 51 5.94 -14.02 -5.22
N VAL A 52 4.99 -13.40 -5.91
CA VAL A 52 4.94 -13.37 -7.39
C VAL A 52 5.21 -11.98 -7.97
N THR A 53 5.62 -11.03 -7.12
CA THR A 53 5.90 -9.66 -7.55
C THR A 53 7.34 -9.53 -8.03
N ASP A 54 7.53 -8.84 -9.16
CA ASP A 54 8.85 -8.54 -9.71
C ASP A 54 9.66 -7.65 -8.72
N ASP A 55 10.96 -7.92 -8.55
CA ASP A 55 11.81 -7.26 -7.55
C ASP A 55 11.89 -5.74 -7.70
N ASP A 56 11.82 -5.23 -8.92
CA ASP A 56 11.83 -3.80 -9.22
C ASP A 56 10.56 -3.08 -8.74
N TYR A 57 9.41 -3.75 -8.78
CA TYR A 57 8.17 -3.24 -8.17
C TYR A 57 8.23 -3.32 -6.65
N LEU A 58 8.78 -4.41 -6.09
CA LEU A 58 8.96 -4.54 -4.63
C LEU A 58 9.86 -3.44 -4.07
N LYS A 59 10.95 -3.10 -4.78
CA LYS A 59 11.83 -1.99 -4.43
C LYS A 59 11.05 -0.68 -4.30
N ASP A 60 10.23 -0.35 -5.29
CA ASP A 60 9.43 0.87 -5.28
C ASP A 60 8.38 0.87 -4.17
N VAL A 61 7.68 -0.25 -3.95
CA VAL A 61 6.71 -0.39 -2.85
C VAL A 61 7.37 -0.13 -1.49
N ILE A 62 8.53 -0.73 -1.23
CA ILE A 62 9.22 -0.58 0.06
C ILE A 62 9.79 0.82 0.25
N VAL A 63 10.38 1.40 -0.80
CA VAL A 63 10.92 2.77 -0.75
C VAL A 63 9.80 3.78 -0.52
N LEU A 64 8.66 3.63 -1.21
CA LEU A 64 7.50 4.49 -1.05
C LEU A 64 6.86 4.33 0.34
N ALA A 65 6.77 3.11 0.87
CA ALA A 65 6.29 2.87 2.23
C ALA A 65 7.13 3.57 3.30
N LYS A 66 8.46 3.58 3.15
CA LYS A 66 9.36 4.35 4.02
C LYS A 66 9.08 5.85 3.94
N GLN A 67 8.83 6.40 2.75
CA GLN A 67 8.50 7.81 2.57
C GLN A 67 7.17 8.17 3.22
N VAL A 68 6.14 7.34 3.02
CA VAL A 68 4.82 7.47 3.65
C VAL A 68 4.95 7.48 5.17
N ALA A 69 5.68 6.53 5.76
CA ALA A 69 5.87 6.48 7.21
C ALA A 69 6.58 7.73 7.77
N LYS A 70 7.54 8.31 7.03
CA LYS A 70 8.19 9.57 7.39
C LYS A 70 7.19 10.73 7.41
N GLN A 71 6.42 10.88 6.34
CA GLN A 71 5.40 11.92 6.23
C GLN A 71 4.32 11.78 7.33
N LEU A 72 3.90 10.55 7.63
CA LEU A 72 2.95 10.29 8.71
C LEU A 72 3.48 10.73 10.07
N LYS A 73 4.77 10.50 10.37
CA LYS A 73 5.41 10.99 11.61
C LYS A 73 5.51 12.51 11.68
N GLU A 74 5.72 13.18 10.56
CA GLU A 74 5.74 14.65 10.48
C GLU A 74 4.34 15.23 10.75
N MET A 75 3.29 14.58 10.23
CA MET A 75 1.89 15.01 10.43
C MET A 75 1.32 14.63 11.81
N TYR A 76 1.77 13.52 12.39
CA TYR A 76 1.27 12.97 13.65
C TYR A 76 2.44 12.67 14.61
N PRO A 77 2.89 13.68 15.38
CA PRO A 77 4.06 13.56 16.25
C PRO A 77 3.92 12.56 17.41
N ASP A 78 2.70 12.14 17.71
CA ASP A 78 2.37 11.15 18.73
C ASP A 78 2.59 9.70 18.27
N ILE A 79 2.80 9.44 16.97
CA ILE A 79 3.18 8.12 16.46
C ILE A 79 4.46 7.60 17.13
N LYS A 80 4.38 6.45 17.78
CA LYS A 80 5.49 5.73 18.43
C LYS A 80 6.08 4.61 17.58
N GLY A 81 5.35 4.11 16.57
CA GLY A 81 5.84 3.02 15.74
C GLY A 81 4.97 2.76 14.51
N PHE A 82 5.32 1.71 13.75
CA PHE A 82 4.56 1.25 12.59
C PHE A 82 4.54 -0.27 12.54
N ASN A 83 3.44 -0.85 12.07
CA ASN A 83 3.46 -2.18 11.47
C ASN A 83 3.47 -2.05 9.95
N TYR A 84 4.32 -2.87 9.30
CA TYR A 84 4.31 -3.11 7.87
C TYR A 84 3.80 -4.52 7.64
N ILE A 85 2.65 -4.66 6.99
CA ILE A 85 1.97 -5.96 6.85
C ILE A 85 1.59 -6.17 5.40
N SER A 86 1.94 -7.32 4.83
CA SER A 86 1.40 -7.82 3.58
C SER A 86 0.83 -9.20 3.83
N ASN A 87 -0.42 -9.41 3.46
CA ASN A 87 -1.11 -10.68 3.64
C ASN A 87 -1.09 -11.46 2.33
N GLN A 88 -0.79 -12.76 2.40
CA GLN A 88 -0.74 -13.63 1.24
C GLN A 88 -1.61 -14.87 1.45
N GLY A 89 -2.63 -15.03 0.62
CA GLY A 89 -3.61 -16.10 0.70
C GLY A 89 -4.79 -15.77 1.62
N LYS A 90 -5.94 -16.39 1.32
CA LYS A 90 -7.22 -16.14 2.02
C LYS A 90 -7.12 -16.40 3.53
N GLU A 91 -6.49 -17.50 3.93
CA GLU A 91 -6.32 -17.88 5.33
C GLU A 91 -5.42 -16.89 6.10
N ALA A 92 -4.49 -16.24 5.40
CA ALA A 92 -3.68 -15.14 5.95
C ALA A 92 -4.41 -13.79 5.92
N LYS A 93 -5.72 -13.78 5.65
CA LYS A 93 -6.58 -12.59 5.56
C LYS A 93 -6.28 -11.68 4.36
N GLN A 94 -5.77 -12.22 3.26
CA GLN A 94 -5.74 -11.47 2.01
C GLN A 94 -7.16 -11.39 1.41
N VAL A 95 -7.71 -10.19 1.33
CA VAL A 95 -9.07 -9.94 0.81
C VAL A 95 -9.08 -9.36 -0.60
N ILE A 96 -8.03 -8.61 -0.97
CA ILE A 96 -7.81 -8.12 -2.33
C ILE A 96 -6.57 -8.82 -2.88
N PHE A 97 -6.74 -9.58 -3.96
CA PHE A 97 -5.68 -10.35 -4.61
C PHE A 97 -4.87 -9.49 -5.57
N HIS A 98 -4.39 -8.36 -5.06
CA HIS A 98 -3.38 -7.49 -5.66
C HIS A 98 -2.48 -7.07 -4.49
N LEU A 99 -1.17 -7.27 -4.61
CA LEU A 99 -0.20 -6.94 -3.57
C LEU A 99 -0.48 -5.54 -3.00
N HIS A 100 -0.58 -5.45 -1.68
CA HIS A 100 -0.64 -4.18 -0.98
C HIS A 100 0.12 -4.34 0.34
N LEU A 101 0.95 -3.35 0.64
CA LEU A 101 1.65 -3.24 1.90
C LEU A 101 0.91 -2.25 2.77
N HIS A 102 0.35 -2.74 3.88
CA HIS A 102 -0.19 -1.90 4.92
C HIS A 102 0.94 -1.18 5.65
N VAL A 103 0.83 0.15 5.79
CA VAL A 103 1.64 0.99 6.66
C VAL A 103 0.70 1.49 7.76
N ILE A 104 0.79 0.88 8.94
CA ILE A 104 -0.16 1.11 10.04
C ILE A 104 0.57 1.85 11.17
N PRO A 105 0.30 3.16 11.37
CA PRO A 105 0.81 3.90 12.51
C PRO A 105 0.41 3.28 13.85
N LYS A 106 1.30 3.36 14.83
CA LYS A 106 1.05 3.05 16.23
C LYS A 106 1.32 4.29 17.06
N TYR A 107 0.40 4.58 17.97
CA TYR A 107 0.36 5.74 18.84
C TYR A 107 0.70 5.32 20.27
#